data_AF-A0A0G0QMQ0-F1
#
_entry.id   AF-A0A0G0QMQ0-F1
#
_cell.length_a   1.000
_cell.length_b   1.000
_cell.length_c   1.000
_cell.angle_alpha   90.00
_cell.angle_beta   90.00
_cell.angle_gamma   90.00
#
_symmetry.space_group_name_H-M   'P 1'
#
loop_
_entity.id
_entity.type
_entity.pdbx_description
1 polymer ?
#
loop_
_entity_poly.entity_id
_entity_poly.type
_entity_poly.pdbx_seq_one_letter_code
_entity_poly.pdbx_strand_id
1 'polypeptide(L)' 'MQDSVKKVFVVMGEPKSEMFLAQRLRDNLGIEAHVPEEGSSVSLVC' A
#
# COMPACT_ATOMS: atom_id res chain seq x y z
N MET A 1 -22.57 0.92 -3.80
CA MET A 1 -21.54 -0.13 -3.86
C MET A 1 -20.27 0.53 -4.36
N GLN A 2 -19.44 1.01 -3.44
CA GLN A 2 -18.07 1.40 -3.74
C GLN A 2 -17.24 0.45 -2.91
N ASP A 3 -16.71 -0.58 -3.56
CA ASP A 3 -15.67 -1.45 -3.02
C ASP A 3 -14.38 -0.62 -2.91
N SER A 4 -14.39 0.40 -2.05
CA SER A 4 -13.25 1.26 -1.81
C SER A 4 -12.20 0.41 -1.10
N VAL A 5 -11.11 0.14 -1.82
CA VAL A 5 -9.95 -0.52 -1.27
C VAL A 5 -9.49 0.26 -0.05
N LYS A 6 -9.64 -0.31 1.15
CA LYS A 6 -9.31 0.37 2.41
C LYS A 6 -7.81 0.49 2.61
N LYS A 7 -7.07 -0.54 2.20
CA LYS A 7 -5.63 -0.65 2.42
C LYS A 7 -4.94 -1.40 1.29
N VAL A 8 -3.83 -0.86 0.79
CA VAL A 8 -3.02 -1.44 -0.29
C VAL A 8 -1.63 -1.75 0.23
N PHE A 9 -1.09 -2.89 -0.15
CA PHE A 9 0.27 -3.29 0.19
C PHE A 9 1.10 -3.37 -1.10
N VAL A 10 2.14 -2.56 -1.18
CA VAL A 10 3.05 -2.55 -2.33
C VAL A 10 4.25 -3.42 -1.96
N VAL A 11 4.40 -4.53 -2.68
CA VAL A 11 5.48 -5.52 -2.48
C VAL A 11 6.21 -5.75 -3.80
N MET A 12 7.44 -6.28 -3.74
CA MET A 12 8.28 -6.55 -4.91
C MET A 12 8.53 -5.30 -5.78
N GLY A 13 9.00 -4.22 -5.17
CA GLY A 13 9.50 -3.03 -5.86
C GLY A 13 10.97 -2.77 -5.53
N GLU A 14 11.57 -1.81 -6.21
CA GLU A 14 12.75 -1.14 -5.65
C GLU A 14 12.27 -0.15 -4.57
N PRO A 15 13.02 0.05 -3.46
CA PRO A 15 12.64 0.89 -2.31
C PRO A 15 12.18 2.30 -2.69
N LYS A 16 12.65 2.83 -3.82
CA LYS A 16 12.22 4.12 -4.38
C LYS A 16 10.86 4.07 -5.05
N SER A 17 10.62 3.06 -5.88
CA SER A 17 9.41 2.95 -6.70
C SER A 17 8.20 2.52 -5.87
N GLU A 18 8.40 1.64 -4.89
CA GLU A 18 7.36 1.20 -3.95
C GLU A 18 6.85 2.35 -3.07
N MET A 19 7.75 3.14 -2.49
CA MET A 19 7.43 4.35 -1.72
C MET A 19 6.69 5.36 -2.59
N PHE A 20 7.16 5.57 -3.82
CA PHE A 20 6.54 6.50 -4.75
C PHE A 20 5.11 6.09 -5.11
N LEU A 21 4.89 4.80 -5.37
CA LEU A 21 3.55 4.26 -5.67
C LEU A 21 2.62 4.39 -4.45
N ALA A 22 3.11 4.09 -3.24
CA ALA A 22 2.34 4.20 -2.02
C ALA A 22 1.93 5.66 -1.72
N GLN A 23 2.86 6.60 -1.90
CA GLN A 23 2.55 8.03 -1.78
C GLN A 23 1.50 8.45 -2.81
N ARG A 24 1.67 8.05 -4.08
CA ARG A 24 0.71 8.37 -5.14
C ARG A 24 -0.68 7.83 -4.87
N LEU A 25 -0.81 6.61 -4.33
CA LEU A 25 -2.11 6.04 -3.97
C LEU A 25 -2.81 6.84 -2.88
N ARG A 26 -2.08 7.32 -1.86
CA ARG A 26 -2.66 8.19 -0.83
C ARG A 26 -3.07 9.54 -1.40
N ASP A 27 -2.19 10.19 -2.15
CA ASP A 27 -2.46 11.54 -2.70
C ASP A 27 -3.56 11.55 -3.76
N ASN A 28 -3.62 10.54 -4.64
CA ASN A 28 -4.55 10.54 -5.78
C ASN A 28 -5.89 9.89 -5.44
N LEU A 29 -5.90 8.85 -4.60
CA LEU A 29 -7.10 8.07 -4.30
C LEU A 29 -7.55 8.17 -2.85
N GLY A 30 -6.75 8.77 -1.95
CA GLY A 30 -7.07 8.82 -0.52
C GLY A 30 -6.99 7.46 0.18
N ILE A 31 -6.30 6.48 -0.43
CA ILE A 31 -6.25 5.10 0.05
C ILE A 31 -4.98 4.89 0.88
N GLU A 32 -5.08 4.20 2.03
CA GLU A 32 -3.92 3.81 2.83
C GLU A 32 -3.05 2.79 2.08
N ALA A 33 -1.97 3.25 1.45
CA ALA A 33 -0.94 2.36 0.94
C ALA A 33 0.18 2.15 1.96
N HIS A 34 0.65 0.91 2.11
CA HIS A 34 1.72 0.50 3.00
C HIS A 34 2.76 -0.31 2.23
N VAL A 35 4.04 -0.13 2.57
CA VAL A 35 5.15 -0.84 1.96
C VAL A 35 5.82 -1.66 3.06
N PRO A 36 5.50 -2.96 3.18
CA PRO A 36 6.13 -3.81 4.18
C PRO A 36 7.56 -4.17 3.74
N GLU A 37 8.47 -4.22 4.70
CA GLU A 37 9.85 -4.66 4.47
C GLU A 37 9.93 -6.18 4.27
N GLU A 38 11.01 -6.64 3.64
CA GLU A 38 11.23 -8.06 3.40
C GLU A 38 11.25 -8.84 4.73
N GLY A 39 10.40 -9.86 4.85
CA GLY A 39 10.22 -10.63 6.09
C GLY A 39 9.16 -10.07 7.05
N SER A 40 8.54 -8.92 6.77
CA SER A 40 7.42 -8.41 7.55
C SER A 40 6.11 -9.12 7.23
N SER A 41 5.35 -9.46 8.28
CA SER A 41 4.01 -10.05 8.15
C SER A 41 2.95 -9.01 8.48
N VAL A 42 2.02 -8.78 7.56
CA VAL A 42 0.92 -7.84 7.78
C VAL A 42 -0.34 -8.60 8.17
N SER A 43 -0.91 -8.27 9.33
CA SER A 43 -2.21 -8.79 9.76
C SER A 43 -3.35 -7.95 9.17
N LEU A 44 -4.15 -8.55 8.30
CA LEU A 44 -5.40 -7.97 7.80
C LEU A 44 -6.52 -8.35 8.76
N VAL A 45 -6.97 -7.39 9.57
CA VAL A 45 -8.20 -7.53 10.37
C VAL A 45 -9.38 -7.17 9.47
N CYS A 46 -10.18 -8.18 9.11
CA CYS A 46 -11.44 -8.01 8.39
C CYS A 46 -12.55 -7.51 9.31
#